data_AF-A0A7R9FCN6-F1
#
_entry.id   AF-A0A7R9FCN6-F1
#
_cell.length_a   1.000
_cell.length_b   1.000
_cell.length_c   1.000
_cell.angle_alpha   90.00
_cell.angle_beta   90.00
_cell.angle_gamma   90.00
#
_symmetry.space_group_name_H-M   'P 1'
#
loop_
_entity.id
_entity.type
_entity.pdbx_description
1 polymer ?
#
loop_
_entity_poly.entity_id
_entity_poly.type
_entity_poly.pdbx_seq_one_letter_code
_entity_poly.pdbx_strand_id
1 'polypeptide(L)'
;VIGPSTELPVKVTGNIHSGFTAEFTPRDVGPHSISVEYNGHPVSGTPFVAKAYDSKRVFVGALPKGSVGKSLQFTVDASQAGEGNLEITISARGHNIPTQVHPQGNARFTVSFVPIEPSDHVISINFNKESVPGSPFLARIQGDSPHQILVSGPSLTAAGVGKTSYFTMSNVAGSVEDIEVNVEGK
;
A
#
# COMPACT_ATOMS: atom_id res chain seq x y z
N VAL A 1 11.94 28.10 -12.27
CA VAL A 1 11.50 26.69 -12.54
C VAL A 1 10.12 26.77 -13.14
N ILE A 2 9.85 26.09 -14.25
CA ILE A 2 8.54 26.14 -14.92
C ILE A 2 7.74 24.90 -14.54
N GLY A 3 6.64 25.09 -13.80
CA GLY A 3 5.70 24.02 -13.46
C GLY A 3 4.57 23.87 -14.48
N PRO A 4 3.67 22.89 -14.29
CA PRO A 4 2.56 22.63 -15.21
C PRO A 4 1.62 23.81 -15.43
N SER A 5 1.38 24.62 -14.39
CA SER A 5 0.42 25.73 -14.46
C SER A 5 1.07 27.10 -14.35
N THR A 6 2.20 27.22 -13.66
CA THR A 6 2.86 28.51 -13.40
C THR A 6 4.37 28.39 -13.30
N GLU A 7 5.07 29.51 -13.50
CA GLU A 7 6.47 29.61 -13.10
C GLU A 7 6.59 29.73 -11.58
N LEU A 8 7.53 28.98 -11.02
CA LEU A 8 7.81 28.95 -9.59
C LEU A 8 9.04 29.80 -9.26
N PRO A 9 8.98 30.60 -8.18
CA PRO A 9 10.13 31.33 -7.68
C PRO A 9 11.21 30.34 -7.23
N VAL A 10 12.47 30.71 -7.48
CA VAL A 10 13.64 29.95 -7.06
C VAL A 10 14.46 30.82 -6.13
N LYS A 11 14.78 30.30 -4.94
CA LYS A 11 15.72 30.94 -4.02
C LYS A 11 17.08 30.28 -4.20
N VAL A 12 18.11 31.08 -4.46
CA VAL A 12 19.49 30.59 -4.57
C VAL A 12 20.30 31.10 -3.39
N THR A 13 21.00 30.19 -2.72
CA THR A 13 21.90 30.48 -1.59
C THR A 13 23.24 29.79 -1.78
N GLY A 14 24.24 30.15 -0.97
CA GLY A 14 25.58 29.53 -0.98
C GLY A 14 26.65 30.44 -1.57
N ASN A 15 27.82 29.88 -1.84
CA ASN A 15 28.98 30.61 -2.37
C ASN A 15 29.95 29.65 -3.08
N ILE A 16 31.04 30.21 -3.63
CA ILE A 16 32.03 29.45 -4.40
C ILE A 16 32.76 28.36 -3.61
N HIS A 17 32.81 28.45 -2.28
CA HIS A 17 33.49 27.47 -1.42
C HIS A 17 32.55 26.32 -1.02
N SER A 18 31.29 26.62 -0.71
CA SER A 18 30.29 25.62 -0.27
C SER A 18 29.46 25.04 -1.41
N GLY A 19 29.56 25.61 -2.61
CA GLY A 19 28.59 25.42 -3.68
C GLY A 19 27.34 26.28 -3.52
N PHE A 20 26.53 26.29 -4.58
CA PHE A 20 25.24 26.98 -4.63
C PHE A 20 24.10 25.96 -4.49
N THR A 21 23.05 26.34 -3.76
CA THR A 21 21.83 25.56 -3.58
C THR A 21 20.67 26.36 -4.13
N ALA A 22 19.89 25.75 -5.01
CA ALA A 22 18.64 26.31 -5.54
C ALA A 22 17.45 25.59 -4.92
N GLU A 23 16.56 26.34 -4.27
CA GLU A 23 15.36 25.83 -3.61
C GLU A 23 14.11 26.33 -4.35
N PHE A 24 13.15 25.44 -4.57
CA PHE A 24 11.82 25.77 -5.10
C PHE A 24 10.77 24.87 -4.44
N THR A 25 9.53 25.34 -4.41
CA THR A 25 8.40 24.59 -3.84
C THR A 25 7.36 24.34 -4.93
N PRO A 26 7.22 23.09 -5.43
CA PRO A 26 6.16 22.72 -6.35
C PRO A 26 4.78 23.08 -5.79
N ARG A 27 3.91 23.62 -6.65
CA ARG A 27 2.52 23.94 -6.29
C ARG A 27 1.51 23.00 -6.93
N ASP A 28 1.91 22.37 -8.03
CA ASP A 28 1.10 21.46 -8.80
C ASP A 28 1.78 20.09 -8.87
N VAL A 29 0.98 19.05 -9.03
CA VAL A 29 1.49 17.71 -9.34
C VAL A 29 1.89 17.65 -10.81
N GLY A 30 3.01 16.98 -11.10
CA GLY A 30 3.46 16.73 -12.47
C GLY A 30 4.88 17.23 -12.78
N PRO A 31 5.26 17.21 -14.07
CA PRO A 31 6.61 17.54 -14.49
C PRO A 31 6.90 19.05 -14.34
N HIS A 32 8.03 19.36 -13.73
CA HIS A 32 8.60 20.70 -13.60
C HIS A 32 9.92 20.76 -14.35
N SER A 33 10.04 21.74 -15.25
CA SER A 33 11.25 21.98 -16.03
C SER A 33 12.19 22.92 -15.27
N ILE A 34 13.42 22.48 -15.08
CA ILE A 34 14.47 23.20 -14.34
C ILE A 34 15.58 23.52 -15.33
N SER A 35 15.68 24.78 -15.71
CA SER A 35 16.79 25.30 -16.50
C SER A 35 17.80 25.99 -15.61
N VAL A 36 19.08 25.67 -15.81
CA VAL A 36 20.20 26.25 -15.08
C VAL A 36 21.13 26.92 -16.08
N GLU A 37 21.43 28.19 -15.84
CA GLU A 37 22.40 28.95 -16.63
C GLU A 37 23.51 29.46 -15.73
N TYR A 38 24.72 29.54 -16.29
CA TYR A 38 25.88 30.13 -15.64
C TYR A 38 26.54 31.11 -16.61
N ASN A 39 26.69 32.37 -16.19
CA ASN A 39 27.20 33.47 -17.02
C ASN A 39 26.50 33.62 -18.39
N GLY A 40 25.18 33.43 -18.43
CA GLY A 40 24.37 33.52 -19.65
C GLY A 40 24.49 32.31 -20.58
N HIS A 41 25.14 31.24 -20.14
CA HIS A 41 25.25 29.99 -20.89
C HIS A 41 24.49 28.85 -20.19
N PRO A 42 23.69 28.04 -20.92
CA PRO A 42 23.05 26.87 -20.35
C PRO A 42 24.06 25.87 -19.79
N VAL A 43 23.80 25.40 -18.58
CA VAL A 43 24.56 24.30 -17.99
C VAL A 43 24.13 22.99 -18.65
N SER A 44 25.10 22.12 -18.94
CA SER A 44 24.86 20.80 -19.54
C SER A 44 23.78 20.01 -18.78
N GLY A 45 22.85 19.41 -19.51
CA GLY A 45 21.71 18.68 -18.96
C GLY A 45 20.46 19.52 -18.74
N THR A 46 20.53 20.85 -18.90
CA THR A 46 19.34 21.70 -18.95
C THR A 46 18.50 21.43 -20.21
N PRO A 47 17.16 21.31 -20.09
CA PRO A 47 16.38 21.32 -18.85
C PRO A 47 16.37 19.95 -18.14
N PHE A 48 16.48 19.98 -16.81
CA PHE A 48 16.19 18.83 -15.97
C PHE A 48 14.69 18.75 -15.68
N VAL A 49 14.16 17.54 -15.46
CA VAL A 49 12.75 17.34 -15.14
C VAL A 49 12.59 16.79 -13.73
N ALA A 50 11.93 17.55 -12.86
CA ALA A 50 11.48 17.07 -11.55
C ALA A 50 10.01 16.67 -11.63
N LYS A 51 9.66 15.45 -11.21
CA LYS A 51 8.28 14.96 -11.18
C LYS A 51 7.69 15.16 -9.79
N ALA A 52 6.98 16.27 -9.60
CA ALA A 52 6.33 16.57 -8.34
C ALA A 52 5.12 15.65 -8.11
N TYR A 53 4.91 15.22 -6.88
CA TYR A 53 3.82 14.35 -6.47
C TYR A 53 3.16 14.85 -5.18
N ASP A 54 1.96 14.35 -4.91
CA ASP A 54 1.19 14.66 -3.68
C ASP A 54 0.46 13.41 -3.19
N SER A 55 0.98 12.79 -2.13
CA SER A 55 0.39 11.61 -1.50
C SER A 55 -1.04 11.86 -0.98
N LYS A 56 -1.39 13.12 -0.70
CA LYS A 56 -2.73 13.51 -0.22
C LYS A 56 -3.79 13.43 -1.30
N ARG A 57 -3.39 13.33 -2.57
CA ARG A 57 -4.29 13.13 -3.72
C ARG A 57 -4.51 11.66 -4.05
N VAL A 58 -3.93 10.73 -3.28
CA VAL A 58 -4.32 9.32 -3.33
C VAL A 58 -5.65 9.15 -2.60
N PHE A 59 -6.65 8.64 -3.30
CA PHE A 59 -7.95 8.33 -2.75
C PHE A 59 -8.09 6.82 -2.49
N VAL A 60 -8.61 6.46 -1.33
CA VAL A 60 -8.91 5.08 -0.97
C VAL A 60 -10.42 4.95 -0.86
N GLY A 61 -10.98 4.03 -1.63
CA GLY A 61 -12.40 3.73 -1.64
C GLY A 61 -12.88 3.14 -0.31
N ALA A 62 -14.20 2.95 -0.20
CA ALA A 62 -14.80 2.37 1.00
C ALA A 62 -14.18 1.01 1.32
N LEU A 63 -13.73 0.85 2.56
CA LEU A 63 -13.25 -0.44 3.02
C LEU A 63 -14.42 -1.42 3.22
N PRO A 64 -14.29 -2.66 2.74
CA PRO A 64 -15.32 -3.66 2.91
C PRO A 64 -15.43 -4.08 4.38
N LYS A 65 -16.67 -4.28 4.84
CA LYS A 65 -16.97 -5.14 5.98
C LYS A 65 -17.14 -6.55 5.45
N GLY A 66 -16.63 -7.55 6.16
CA GLY A 66 -16.65 -8.92 5.65
C GLY A 66 -16.53 -9.99 6.71
N SER A 67 -16.71 -11.21 6.25
CA SER A 67 -16.52 -12.42 7.03
C SER A 67 -15.23 -13.12 6.66
N VAL A 68 -14.71 -13.92 7.58
CA VAL A 68 -13.60 -14.85 7.33
C VAL A 68 -13.90 -15.74 6.12
N GLY A 69 -12.86 -16.00 5.30
CA GLY A 69 -12.93 -16.90 4.14
C GLY A 69 -13.60 -16.29 2.90
N LYS A 70 -14.20 -15.10 2.99
CA LYS A 70 -14.81 -14.40 1.85
C LYS A 70 -13.85 -13.35 1.29
N SER A 71 -13.66 -13.34 -0.03
CA SER A 71 -12.84 -12.33 -0.68
C SER A 71 -13.40 -10.93 -0.47
N LEU A 72 -12.54 -10.02 -0.04
CA LEU A 72 -12.85 -8.62 0.18
C LEU A 72 -12.03 -7.77 -0.76
N GLN A 73 -12.63 -6.67 -1.23
CA GLN A 73 -11.97 -5.76 -2.16
C GLN A 73 -12.24 -4.30 -1.82
N PHE A 74 -11.26 -3.45 -2.10
CA PHE A 74 -11.39 -1.99 -2.09
C PHE A 74 -10.60 -1.39 -3.25
N THR A 75 -10.89 -0.13 -3.57
CA THR A 75 -10.23 0.59 -4.65
C THR A 75 -9.21 1.58 -4.12
N VAL A 76 -8.14 1.80 -4.87
CA VAL A 76 -7.17 2.87 -4.65
C VAL A 76 -7.01 3.66 -5.96
N ASP A 77 -7.20 4.97 -5.90
CA ASP A 77 -7.06 5.88 -7.03
C ASP A 77 -5.91 6.85 -6.76
N ALA A 78 -4.79 6.67 -7.46
CA ALA A 78 -3.63 7.55 -7.41
C ALA A 78 -3.52 8.45 -8.66
N SER A 79 -4.59 8.54 -9.48
CA SER A 79 -4.57 9.25 -10.77
C SER A 79 -4.24 10.74 -10.64
N GLN A 80 -4.47 11.32 -9.46
CA GLN A 80 -4.20 12.74 -9.17
C GLN A 80 -2.94 12.95 -8.32
N ALA A 81 -2.28 11.87 -7.86
CA ALA A 81 -1.12 11.94 -6.97
C ALA A 81 0.19 12.23 -7.71
N GLY A 82 0.22 12.04 -9.03
CA GLY A 82 1.42 12.16 -9.84
C GLY A 82 2.11 10.83 -10.04
N GLU A 83 3.29 10.87 -10.67
CA GLU A 83 4.08 9.66 -10.87
C GLU A 83 4.76 9.24 -9.55
N GLY A 84 4.65 7.96 -9.22
CA GLY A 84 5.24 7.43 -8.00
C GLY A 84 4.96 5.96 -7.78
N ASN A 85 5.53 5.43 -6.70
CA ASN A 85 5.34 4.06 -6.29
C ASN A 85 4.30 3.97 -5.17
N LEU A 86 3.30 3.12 -5.36
CA LEU A 86 2.29 2.80 -4.36
C LEU A 86 2.66 1.49 -3.67
N GLU A 87 2.70 1.51 -2.34
CA GLU A 87 2.98 0.35 -1.51
C GLU A 87 1.75 0.06 -0.64
N ILE A 88 1.28 -1.18 -0.66
CA ILE A 88 0.09 -1.62 0.07
C ILE A 88 0.47 -2.86 0.86
N THR A 89 0.20 -2.83 2.17
CA THR A 89 0.39 -3.98 3.06
C THR A 89 -0.87 -4.17 3.89
N ILE A 90 -1.34 -5.40 3.99
CA ILE A 90 -2.44 -5.78 4.87
C ILE A 90 -1.88 -6.73 5.91
N SER A 91 -2.13 -6.45 7.18
CA SER A 91 -1.70 -7.31 8.28
C SER A 91 -2.81 -7.49 9.30
N ALA A 92 -2.83 -8.65 9.96
CA ALA A 92 -3.72 -8.93 11.08
C ALA A 92 -2.91 -9.61 12.18
N ARG A 93 -3.04 -9.11 13.42
CA ARG A 93 -2.30 -9.63 14.60
C ARG A 93 -0.79 -9.78 14.39
N GLY A 94 -0.18 -8.87 13.62
CA GLY A 94 1.25 -8.90 13.32
C GLY A 94 1.65 -9.83 12.17
N HIS A 95 0.72 -10.52 11.51
CA HIS A 95 0.98 -11.36 10.35
C HIS A 95 0.54 -10.67 9.06
N ASN A 96 1.37 -10.75 8.02
CA ASN A 96 1.03 -10.25 6.70
C ASN A 96 -0.03 -11.15 6.05
N ILE A 97 -1.07 -10.52 5.50
CA ILE A 97 -2.13 -11.19 4.75
C ILE A 97 -1.79 -11.11 3.27
N PRO A 98 -1.78 -12.23 2.53
CA PRO A 98 -1.60 -12.21 1.09
C PRO A 98 -2.66 -11.35 0.39
N THR A 99 -2.21 -10.44 -0.47
CA THR A 99 -3.07 -9.52 -1.22
C THR A 99 -2.83 -9.64 -2.70
N GLN A 100 -3.89 -9.45 -3.49
CA GLN A 100 -3.80 -9.32 -4.94
C GLN A 100 -4.13 -7.89 -5.34
N VAL A 101 -3.36 -7.34 -6.28
CA VAL A 101 -3.56 -5.99 -6.80
C VAL A 101 -3.87 -6.10 -8.28
N HIS A 102 -5.03 -5.60 -8.68
CA HIS A 102 -5.51 -5.62 -10.05
C HIS A 102 -5.54 -4.20 -10.62
N PRO A 103 -4.66 -3.86 -11.56
CA PRO A 103 -4.70 -2.57 -12.25
C PRO A 103 -6.03 -2.37 -12.98
N GLN A 104 -6.62 -1.18 -12.85
CA GLN A 104 -7.84 -0.76 -13.55
C GLN A 104 -7.54 0.29 -14.64
N GLY A 105 -6.26 0.65 -14.83
CA GLY A 105 -5.82 1.74 -15.70
C GLY A 105 -5.82 3.09 -15.00
N ASN A 106 -5.14 4.08 -15.61
CA ASN A 106 -5.05 5.46 -15.11
C ASN A 106 -4.63 5.57 -13.64
N ALA A 107 -3.65 4.76 -13.20
CA ALA A 107 -3.19 4.69 -11.81
C ALA A 107 -4.31 4.40 -10.79
N ARG A 108 -5.34 3.64 -11.21
CA ARG A 108 -6.35 3.05 -10.32
C ARG A 108 -6.12 1.56 -10.17
N PHE A 109 -6.42 1.05 -8.99
CA PHE A 109 -6.17 -0.32 -8.60
C PHE A 109 -7.35 -0.85 -7.79
N THR A 110 -7.69 -2.12 -7.99
CA THR A 110 -8.53 -2.89 -7.09
C THR A 110 -7.64 -3.81 -6.28
N VAL A 111 -7.69 -3.70 -4.97
CA VAL A 111 -6.94 -4.55 -4.04
C VAL A 111 -7.90 -5.56 -3.45
N SER A 112 -7.54 -6.83 -3.49
CA SER A 112 -8.31 -7.91 -2.88
C SER A 112 -7.49 -8.73 -1.90
N PHE A 113 -8.15 -9.25 -0.87
CA PHE A 113 -7.57 -10.16 0.10
C PHE A 113 -8.66 -11.07 0.69
N VAL A 114 -8.25 -12.23 1.21
CA VAL A 114 -9.15 -13.15 1.91
C VAL A 114 -8.72 -13.17 3.38
N PRO A 115 -9.51 -12.61 4.30
CA PRO A 115 -9.20 -12.70 5.72
C PRO A 115 -9.37 -14.13 6.20
N ILE A 116 -8.39 -14.64 6.94
CA ILE A 116 -8.40 -16.00 7.49
C ILE A 116 -8.76 -16.05 8.98
N GLU A 117 -8.92 -14.89 9.62
CA GLU A 117 -9.22 -14.77 11.05
C GLU A 117 -10.19 -13.62 11.33
N PRO A 118 -11.07 -13.74 12.33
CA PRO A 118 -12.01 -12.69 12.72
C PRO A 118 -11.30 -11.67 13.61
N SER A 119 -10.66 -10.68 12.97
CA SER A 119 -9.95 -9.61 13.66
C SER A 119 -9.87 -8.34 12.82
N ASP A 120 -9.45 -7.25 13.45
CA ASP A 120 -9.15 -6.01 12.73
C ASP A 120 -7.92 -6.21 11.84
N HIS A 121 -8.12 -6.01 10.54
CA HIS A 121 -7.06 -6.02 9.56
C HIS A 121 -6.58 -4.59 9.34
N VAL A 122 -5.28 -4.37 9.53
CA VAL A 122 -4.60 -3.09 9.35
C VAL A 122 -4.10 -3.01 7.92
N ILE A 123 -4.63 -2.04 7.18
CA ILE A 123 -4.30 -1.77 5.79
C ILE A 123 -3.42 -0.52 5.75
N SER A 124 -2.14 -0.69 5.48
CA SER A 124 -1.18 0.40 5.35
C SER A 124 -0.94 0.70 3.88
N ILE A 125 -1.12 1.95 3.49
CA ILE A 125 -0.91 2.44 2.13
C ILE A 125 0.05 3.63 2.17
N ASN A 126 1.14 3.53 1.40
CA ASN A 126 2.13 4.58 1.23
C ASN A 126 2.29 4.92 -0.26
N PHE A 127 2.51 6.20 -0.55
CA PHE A 127 2.85 6.71 -1.87
C PHE A 127 4.21 7.41 -1.79
N ASN A 128 5.20 6.94 -2.55
CA ASN A 128 6.59 7.42 -2.48
C ASN A 128 7.17 7.45 -1.05
N LYS A 129 6.85 6.43 -0.24
CA LYS A 129 7.24 6.26 1.18
C LYS A 129 6.55 7.20 2.17
N GLU A 130 5.58 8.01 1.71
CA GLU A 130 4.73 8.84 2.57
C GLU A 130 3.37 8.17 2.75
N SER A 131 2.83 8.14 3.97
CA SER A 131 1.51 7.58 4.23
C SER A 131 0.41 8.44 3.61
N VAL A 132 -0.51 7.80 2.90
CA VAL A 132 -1.67 8.48 2.30
C VAL A 132 -2.68 8.86 3.39
N PRO A 133 -3.57 9.84 3.14
CA PRO A 133 -4.57 10.25 4.12
C PRO A 133 -5.44 9.08 4.58
N GLY A 134 -5.57 8.92 5.91
CA GLY A 134 -6.35 7.85 6.52
C GLY A 134 -5.60 6.53 6.73
N SER A 135 -4.38 6.41 6.18
CA SER A 135 -3.50 5.28 6.46
C SER A 135 -2.89 5.38 7.88
N PRO A 136 -2.83 4.28 8.66
CA PRO A 136 -3.38 2.97 8.34
C PRO A 136 -4.90 2.91 8.50
N PHE A 137 -5.55 2.16 7.62
CA PHE A 137 -6.98 1.93 7.67
C PHE A 137 -7.32 0.63 8.41
N LEU A 138 -8.52 0.54 8.99
CA LEU A 138 -8.99 -0.63 9.72
C LEU A 138 -10.17 -1.29 9.01
N ALA A 139 -9.98 -2.53 8.56
CA ALA A 139 -11.05 -3.38 8.07
C ALA A 139 -11.47 -4.36 9.19
N ARG A 140 -12.70 -4.19 9.70
CA ARG A 140 -13.25 -5.05 10.76
C ARG A 140 -13.83 -6.32 10.16
N ILE A 141 -13.22 -7.46 10.46
CA ILE A 141 -13.67 -8.77 9.99
C ILE A 141 -14.42 -9.49 11.09
N GLN A 142 -15.66 -9.87 10.80
CA GLN A 142 -16.47 -10.67 11.71
C GLN A 142 -16.24 -12.16 11.46
N GLY A 143 -16.32 -12.98 12.50
CA GLY A 143 -16.47 -14.42 12.32
C GLY A 143 -17.84 -14.71 11.72
N ASP A 144 -17.96 -15.69 10.82
CA ASP A 144 -19.27 -16.17 10.38
C ASP A 144 -19.94 -16.85 11.59
N SER A 145 -20.77 -16.10 12.31
CA SER A 145 -21.46 -16.49 13.55
C SER A 145 -20.56 -16.88 14.74
N PRO A 146 -20.95 -16.56 15.99
CA PRO A 146 -20.26 -17.07 17.19
C PRO A 146 -20.36 -18.59 17.36
N HIS A 147 -21.01 -19.33 16.45
CA HIS A 147 -21.23 -20.77 16.55
C HIS A 147 -20.50 -21.59 15.48
N GLN A 148 -19.81 -20.97 14.52
CA GLN A 148 -19.07 -21.71 13.50
C GLN A 148 -17.62 -21.92 13.94
N ILE A 149 -17.18 -23.18 13.95
CA ILE A 149 -15.79 -23.54 14.17
C ILE A 149 -14.99 -23.11 12.94
N LEU A 150 -13.89 -22.37 13.17
CA LEU A 150 -13.03 -21.87 12.11
C LEU A 150 -11.69 -22.60 12.11
N VAL A 151 -11.24 -23.05 10.94
CA VAL A 151 -9.95 -23.73 10.75
C VAL A 151 -9.03 -22.82 9.92
N SER A 152 -7.87 -22.42 10.46
CA SER A 152 -6.92 -21.52 9.80
C SER A 152 -5.47 -22.01 9.95
N GLY A 153 -4.60 -21.66 8.99
CA GLY A 153 -3.18 -21.97 9.08
C GLY A 153 -2.54 -22.19 7.70
N PRO A 154 -1.27 -21.78 7.51
CA PRO A 154 -0.60 -21.87 6.21
C PRO A 154 -0.51 -23.30 5.66
N SER A 155 -0.48 -24.30 6.56
CA SER A 155 -0.43 -25.72 6.23
C SER A 155 -1.68 -26.26 5.52
N LEU A 156 -2.81 -25.54 5.58
CA LEU A 156 -4.04 -25.89 4.85
C LEU A 156 -3.90 -25.64 3.35
N THR A 157 -2.94 -24.81 2.92
CA THR A 157 -2.68 -24.51 1.51
C THR A 157 -1.44 -25.22 1.00
N ALA A 158 -0.36 -25.23 1.78
CA ALA A 158 0.88 -25.91 1.41
C ALA A 158 1.65 -26.38 2.65
N ALA A 159 2.16 -27.61 2.61
CA ALA A 159 3.01 -28.19 3.65
C ALA A 159 4.33 -28.68 3.04
N GLY A 160 5.44 -28.41 3.72
CA GLY A 160 6.77 -28.84 3.27
C GLY A 160 7.05 -30.27 3.66
N VAL A 161 7.55 -31.09 2.73
CA VAL A 161 7.98 -32.47 3.01
C VAL A 161 9.01 -32.48 4.14
N GLY A 162 8.79 -33.31 5.16
CA GLY A 162 9.67 -33.45 6.32
C GLY A 162 9.64 -32.28 7.31
N LYS A 163 8.73 -31.31 7.16
CA LYS A 163 8.57 -30.19 8.09
C LYS A 163 7.29 -30.32 8.91
N THR A 164 7.39 -30.10 10.22
CA THR A 164 6.21 -29.98 11.09
C THR A 164 5.30 -28.88 10.56
N SER A 165 4.05 -29.24 10.32
CA SER A 165 3.00 -28.38 9.79
C SER A 165 1.81 -28.44 10.74
N TYR A 166 1.13 -27.31 10.92
CA TYR A 166 0.01 -27.22 11.85
C TYR A 166 -1.05 -26.26 11.29
N PHE A 167 -2.28 -26.47 11.72
CA PHE A 167 -3.37 -25.52 11.57
C PHE A 167 -4.00 -25.32 12.95
N THR A 168 -4.78 -24.27 13.10
CA THR A 168 -5.45 -23.88 14.32
C THR A 168 -6.96 -23.97 14.11
N MET A 169 -7.66 -24.57 15.07
CA MET A 169 -9.11 -24.47 15.16
C MET A 169 -9.46 -23.40 16.19
N SER A 170 -10.36 -22.50 15.84
CA SER A 170 -10.84 -21.41 16.70
C SER A 170 -12.36 -21.44 16.80
N ASN A 171 -12.88 -20.81 17.85
CA ASN A 171 -14.31 -20.82 18.16
C ASN A 171 -14.88 -22.22 18.43
N VAL A 172 -14.05 -23.11 19.00
CA VAL A 172 -14.47 -24.44 19.47
C VAL A 172 -15.07 -24.29 20.86
N ALA A 173 -16.35 -24.62 21.00
CA ALA A 173 -17.04 -24.64 22.29
C ALA A 173 -16.86 -25.97 23.05
N GLY A 174 -16.47 -27.03 22.34
CA GLY A 174 -16.20 -28.35 22.89
C GLY A 174 -14.78 -28.51 23.45
N SER A 175 -14.51 -29.72 23.92
CA SER A 175 -13.21 -30.15 24.40
C SER A 175 -12.37 -30.76 23.28
N VAL A 176 -11.13 -31.13 23.58
CA VAL A 176 -10.26 -31.86 22.65
C VAL A 176 -10.85 -33.22 22.28
N GLU A 177 -11.64 -33.84 23.16
CA GLU A 177 -12.27 -35.16 22.94
C GLU A 177 -13.33 -35.12 21.84
N ASP A 178 -13.88 -33.94 21.56
CA ASP A 178 -14.90 -33.73 20.53
C ASP A 178 -14.29 -33.50 19.13
N ILE A 179 -12.95 -33.48 19.01
CA ILE A 179 -12.24 -33.14 17.78
C ILE A 179 -11.64 -34.38 17.15
N GLU A 180 -12.07 -34.65 15.91
CA GLU A 180 -11.46 -35.67 15.05
C GLU A 180 -10.81 -35.00 13.83
N VAL A 181 -9.55 -35.32 13.57
CA VAL A 181 -8.79 -34.80 12.42
C VAL A 181 -8.24 -35.97 11.62
N ASN A 182 -8.57 -36.02 10.33
CA ASN A 182 -8.04 -37.02 9.40
C ASN A 182 -7.24 -36.32 8.29
N VAL A 183 -6.09 -36.89 7.93
CA VAL A 183 -5.20 -36.37 6.87
C VAL A 183 -4.89 -37.50 5.91
N GLU A 184 -5.40 -37.39 4.69
CA GLU A 184 -5.24 -38.41 3.65
C GLU A 184 -4.42 -37.87 2.47
N GLY A 185 -3.54 -38.71 1.93
CA GLY A 185 -2.83 -38.47 0.67
C GLY A 185 -3.47 -39.26 -0.47
N LYS A 186 -3.49 -38.69 -1.68
CA LYS A 186 -3.92 -39.40 -2.90
C LYS A 186 -2.75 -40.10 -3.58
#